data_AF-A0A318SYU5-F1
#
_entry.id   AF-A0A318SYU5-F1
#
_cell.length_a   1.000
_cell.length_b   1.000
_cell.length_c   1.000
_cell.angle_alpha   90.00
_cell.angle_beta   90.00
_cell.angle_gamma   90.00
#
_symmetry.space_group_name_H-M   'P 1'
#
loop_
_entity.id
_entity.type
_entity.pdbx_description
1 polymer ?
#
loop_
_entity_poly.entity_id
_entity_poly.type
_entity_poly.pdbx_seq_one_letter_code
_entity_poly.pdbx_strand_id
1 'polypeptide(L)'
;MSNGNKDRQDQAGTITIWSPDADNPGGGSLSAQEWHVFQVTYMRGSTPVPNWPMTWNLSISGGDIVLATSNGRTGPDGTVTNAIRGTQIGSSGMVRVTADGTTDSSDWVPVFFGPTNSNIPGQGSMAITSADGQTMSLANKHQLSVTYKDTNGLLIQDGTEVTWTGYPSGRLEFFDSQGTATSTSTTLNGVATIQVKASGALDIPLAVITTTAINPVSGVHDHADHDLAVGFQTAPGQYPIEYHKYRSIVSYNDRVRFLIMHYTAENFEDSIRDLTVGRSVHYVVPDPTDLSYQNAGYASIQIFNLVDEAERAWHAGVSNWKDRSNLNDTSIGIENVNLANDTNFPDYNPQQMDALKQLALNILQRYPDITPTNVVAHSDIAWERKSDPGPKFPWKAFYEAGIGTWYDDATKQKYVDLFNTNGLPAQADLLKRLRTYGYNVAAATTDAKYQQLVRAFQLHFRPENYNGVMDVETAAVLYALVEKYYS
;
A
#
# COMPACT_ATOMS: atom_id res chain seq x y z
N MET A 1 -0.82 17.97 36.13
CA MET A 1 0.08 17.11 35.34
C MET A 1 -0.80 16.02 34.73
N SER A 2 -1.76 16.45 33.92
CA SER A 2 -1.71 16.37 32.45
C SER A 2 -1.61 14.93 31.94
N ASN A 3 -2.58 14.10 32.35
CA ASN A 3 -3.00 12.99 31.51
C ASN A 3 -3.49 13.62 30.20
N GLY A 4 -2.62 13.54 29.19
CA GLY A 4 -2.84 14.00 27.83
C GLY A 4 -4.15 13.42 27.33
N ASN A 5 -5.13 14.31 27.23
CA ASN A 5 -6.45 13.98 26.73
C ASN A 5 -6.35 13.91 25.21
N LYS A 6 -6.25 12.66 24.72
CA LYS A 6 -6.80 12.13 23.46
C LYS A 6 -6.68 13.01 22.21
N ASP A 7 -5.81 12.60 21.28
CA ASP A 7 -6.11 12.90 19.88
C ASP A 7 -7.05 11.82 19.33
N ARG A 8 -8.22 12.28 18.88
CA ARG A 8 -9.33 11.50 18.33
C ARG A 8 -9.06 10.93 16.91
N GLN A 9 -7.81 10.59 16.56
CA GLN A 9 -7.43 10.11 15.21
C GLN A 9 -6.58 8.84 15.21
N ASP A 10 -6.08 8.45 16.37
CA ASP A 10 -5.53 7.12 16.58
C ASP A 10 -6.70 6.14 16.50
N GLN A 11 -6.65 5.15 15.61
CA GLN A 11 -7.68 4.10 15.55
C GLN A 11 -7.01 2.77 15.27
N ALA A 12 -7.44 1.70 15.93
CA ALA A 12 -6.99 0.39 15.49
C ALA A 12 -7.46 0.23 14.03
N GLY A 13 -6.53 0.02 13.10
CA GLY A 13 -6.86 -0.01 11.69
C GLY A 13 -7.39 -1.36 11.27
N THR A 14 -7.12 -1.73 10.02
CA THR A 14 -7.59 -2.99 9.43
C THR A 14 -7.18 -4.15 10.33
N ILE A 15 -8.18 -4.83 10.90
CA ILE A 15 -7.97 -6.12 11.53
C ILE A 15 -7.79 -7.11 10.38
N THR A 16 -6.56 -7.53 10.15
CA THR A 16 -6.29 -8.66 9.27
C THR A 16 -6.37 -9.91 10.14
N ILE A 17 -7.48 -10.62 10.03
CA ILE A 17 -7.65 -11.90 10.71
C ILE A 17 -6.91 -12.94 9.88
N TRP A 18 -5.74 -13.33 10.37
CA TRP A 18 -5.00 -14.43 9.79
C TRP A 18 -5.57 -15.74 10.35
N SER A 19 -6.41 -16.37 9.53
CA SER A 19 -6.73 -17.78 9.72
C SER A 19 -5.63 -18.59 9.03
N PRO A 20 -5.08 -19.63 9.66
CA PRO A 20 -4.26 -20.62 8.97
C PRO A 20 -4.97 -21.28 7.76
N ASP A 21 -6.30 -21.11 7.64
CA ASP A 21 -7.14 -21.72 6.59
C ASP A 21 -7.69 -20.72 5.54
N ALA A 22 -7.26 -19.45 5.53
CA ALA A 22 -7.77 -18.44 4.59
C ALA A 22 -6.67 -17.85 3.70
N ASP A 23 -6.47 -18.47 2.54
CA ASP A 23 -5.71 -17.90 1.40
C ASP A 23 -6.45 -16.72 0.73
N ASN A 24 -7.05 -15.80 1.50
CA ASN A 24 -7.57 -14.53 0.98
C ASN A 24 -7.91 -13.54 2.11
N PRO A 25 -7.58 -12.23 2.00
CA PRO A 25 -7.93 -11.21 3.01
C PRO A 25 -9.44 -10.86 3.10
N GLY A 26 -10.34 -11.73 2.62
CA GLY A 26 -11.78 -11.45 2.51
C GLY A 26 -12.67 -12.65 2.84
N GLY A 27 -12.87 -12.96 4.13
CA GLY A 27 -14.10 -13.59 4.62
C GLY A 27 -14.26 -15.12 4.63
N GLY A 28 -13.21 -15.90 4.93
CA GLY A 28 -13.34 -17.36 5.23
C GLY A 28 -13.76 -17.67 6.67
N SER A 29 -14.29 -18.89 6.94
CA SER A 29 -14.61 -19.34 8.31
C SER A 29 -13.37 -19.83 9.06
N LEU A 30 -13.24 -19.53 10.35
CA LEU A 30 -12.15 -19.96 11.23
C LEU A 30 -12.41 -21.35 11.84
N SER A 31 -11.38 -22.14 12.17
CA SER A 31 -11.56 -23.43 12.86
C SER A 31 -11.91 -23.22 14.34
N ALA A 32 -12.96 -23.88 14.83
CA ALA A 32 -13.32 -23.82 16.24
C ALA A 32 -12.30 -24.57 17.12
N GLN A 33 -12.19 -24.18 18.39
CA GLN A 33 -11.28 -24.77 19.40
C GLN A 33 -9.77 -24.59 19.13
N GLU A 34 -9.41 -23.87 18.08
CA GLU A 34 -8.05 -23.46 17.77
C GLU A 34 -7.84 -21.95 17.98
N TRP A 35 -6.61 -21.56 18.28
CA TRP A 35 -6.24 -20.16 18.45
C TRP A 35 -5.86 -19.56 17.11
N HIS A 36 -6.58 -18.53 16.70
CA HIS A 36 -6.37 -17.78 15.47
C HIS A 36 -5.76 -16.44 15.80
N VAL A 37 -4.61 -16.15 15.19
CA VAL A 37 -3.91 -14.89 15.38
C VAL A 37 -4.53 -13.87 14.46
N PHE A 38 -4.95 -12.76 15.03
CA PHE A 38 -5.32 -11.62 14.22
C PHE A 38 -4.27 -10.55 14.45
N GLN A 39 -3.88 -9.93 13.35
CA GLN A 39 -2.94 -8.83 13.32
C GLN A 39 -3.77 -7.59 13.11
N VAL A 40 -3.83 -6.76 14.14
CA VAL A 40 -4.37 -5.42 14.02
C VAL A 40 -3.19 -4.52 13.79
N THR A 41 -3.06 -4.08 12.55
CA THR A 41 -2.18 -2.97 12.28
C THR A 41 -2.76 -1.77 12.98
N TYR A 42 -2.07 -1.29 13.99
CA TYR A 42 -2.41 -0.02 14.55
C TYR A 42 -2.10 1.03 13.51
N MET A 43 -3.16 1.67 13.06
CA MET A 43 -3.06 2.66 12.02
C MET A 43 -3.27 4.01 12.65
N ARG A 44 -2.56 4.98 12.12
CA ARG A 44 -3.02 6.36 12.25
C ARG A 44 -3.51 6.74 10.88
N GLY A 45 -4.82 6.79 10.74
CA GLY A 45 -5.46 6.69 9.44
C GLY A 45 -5.24 5.29 8.85
N SER A 46 -4.24 5.18 7.99
CA SER A 46 -4.02 4.02 7.11
C SER A 46 -2.55 3.62 7.01
N THR A 47 -1.70 4.34 7.71
CA THR A 47 -0.27 4.08 7.80
C THR A 47 -0.06 3.22 9.04
N PRO A 48 0.52 2.02 8.90
CA PRO A 48 0.94 1.22 10.05
C PRO A 48 1.84 2.09 10.91
N VAL A 49 1.51 2.26 12.18
CA VAL A 49 2.26 3.16 13.05
C VAL A 49 3.32 2.33 13.76
N PRO A 50 4.54 2.25 13.22
CA PRO A 50 5.50 1.27 13.65
C PRO A 50 6.15 1.73 14.94
N ASN A 51 6.36 0.77 15.83
CA ASN A 51 6.91 0.99 17.17
C ASN A 51 6.05 1.95 18.03
N TRP A 52 4.72 1.95 17.85
CA TRP A 52 3.85 2.77 18.70
C TRP A 52 3.57 2.10 20.06
N PRO A 53 3.82 2.77 21.18
CA PRO A 53 3.80 2.17 22.52
C PRO A 53 2.43 2.13 23.17
N MET A 54 1.47 1.59 22.47
CA MET A 54 0.13 1.47 22.99
C MET A 54 -0.10 0.04 23.43
N THR A 55 -0.65 -0.12 24.62
CA THR A 55 -1.13 -1.42 25.09
C THR A 55 -2.55 -1.55 24.58
N TRP A 56 -2.85 -2.64 23.88
CA TRP A 56 -4.09 -2.84 23.17
C TRP A 56 -4.87 -3.97 23.82
N ASN A 57 -6.04 -3.62 24.33
CA ASN A 57 -7.00 -4.52 24.92
C ASN A 57 -7.88 -5.14 23.84
N LEU A 58 -7.89 -6.47 23.77
CA LEU A 58 -8.77 -7.19 22.88
C LEU A 58 -10.14 -7.41 23.55
N SER A 59 -11.20 -7.04 22.84
CA SER A 59 -12.59 -7.20 23.30
C SER A 59 -13.38 -8.10 22.35
N ILE A 60 -14.19 -8.99 22.93
CA ILE A 60 -15.07 -9.91 22.23
C ILE A 60 -16.54 -9.67 22.60
N SER A 61 -17.44 -9.84 21.64
CA SER A 61 -18.87 -9.96 21.91
C SER A 61 -19.40 -11.26 21.34
N GLY A 62 -20.13 -12.03 22.17
CA GLY A 62 -20.48 -13.43 21.93
C GLY A 62 -19.84 -14.33 22.99
N GLY A 63 -20.66 -15.05 23.76
CA GLY A 63 -20.22 -15.78 24.96
C GLY A 63 -19.34 -17.00 24.69
N ASP A 64 -19.22 -17.40 23.43
CA ASP A 64 -18.61 -18.67 23.00
C ASP A 64 -17.25 -18.45 22.29
N ILE A 65 -16.58 -17.32 22.56
CA ILE A 65 -15.23 -16.98 22.07
C ILE A 65 -14.31 -16.71 23.28
N VAL A 66 -13.06 -17.15 23.21
CA VAL A 66 -12.04 -17.01 24.26
C VAL A 66 -10.82 -16.26 23.72
N LEU A 67 -10.09 -15.55 24.58
CA LEU A 67 -8.89 -14.75 24.26
C LEU A 67 -7.64 -15.30 24.94
N ALA A 68 -6.50 -15.35 24.23
CA ALA A 68 -5.28 -15.96 24.74
C ALA A 68 -4.59 -15.06 25.77
N THR A 69 -4.51 -13.75 25.49
CA THR A 69 -4.12 -12.70 26.44
C THR A 69 -4.91 -11.43 26.16
N SER A 70 -5.15 -10.62 27.19
CA SER A 70 -5.99 -9.43 27.03
C SER A 70 -5.25 -8.28 26.35
N ASN A 71 -3.91 -8.21 26.46
CA ASN A 71 -3.15 -6.97 26.20
C ASN A 71 -1.90 -7.23 25.32
N GLY A 72 -1.83 -6.60 24.14
CA GLY A 72 -0.66 -6.64 23.23
C GLY A 72 -0.05 -5.26 22.98
N ARG A 73 1.23 -5.17 22.58
CA ARG A 73 1.89 -3.90 22.24
C ARG A 73 2.29 -3.85 20.76
N THR A 74 2.15 -2.68 20.15
CA THR A 74 2.41 -2.49 18.71
C THR A 74 3.88 -2.71 18.35
N GLY A 75 4.13 -3.64 17.43
CA GLY A 75 5.43 -4.03 16.92
C GLY A 75 6.08 -3.02 15.95
N PRO A 76 7.30 -3.31 15.48
CA PRO A 76 8.13 -2.43 14.64
C PRO A 76 7.65 -2.22 13.21
N ASP A 77 6.61 -2.93 12.80
CA ASP A 77 5.85 -2.79 11.56
C ASP A 77 4.48 -2.12 11.78
N GLY A 78 4.16 -1.76 13.02
CA GLY A 78 2.90 -1.09 13.37
C GLY A 78 1.79 -2.05 13.72
N THR A 79 2.12 -3.31 14.01
CA THR A 79 1.10 -4.33 14.19
C THR A 79 1.01 -4.81 15.63
N VAL A 80 -0.22 -5.03 16.10
CA VAL A 80 -0.53 -5.78 17.32
C VAL A 80 -1.09 -7.12 16.90
N THR A 81 -0.38 -8.18 17.27
CA THR A 81 -0.83 -9.55 17.13
C THR A 81 -1.38 -10.06 18.45
N ASN A 82 -2.57 -10.66 18.40
CA ASN A 82 -3.18 -11.30 19.55
C ASN A 82 -4.08 -12.45 19.04
N ALA A 83 -4.58 -13.34 19.91
CA ALA A 83 -5.21 -14.58 19.47
C ALA A 83 -6.61 -14.82 20.08
N ILE A 84 -7.53 -15.31 19.25
CA ILE A 84 -8.93 -15.64 19.58
C ILE A 84 -9.22 -17.11 19.30
N ARG A 85 -10.16 -17.70 20.02
CA ARG A 85 -10.61 -19.09 19.82
C ARG A 85 -12.10 -19.24 20.04
N GLY A 86 -12.84 -19.85 19.11
CA GLY A 86 -14.21 -20.29 19.35
C GLY A 86 -14.25 -21.52 20.28
N THR A 87 -15.17 -21.56 21.25
CA THR A 87 -15.29 -22.70 22.18
C THR A 87 -15.90 -23.95 21.53
N GLN A 88 -16.68 -23.79 20.46
CA GLN A 88 -17.34 -24.88 19.72
C GLN A 88 -17.60 -24.51 18.25
N ILE A 89 -17.90 -25.50 17.41
CA ILE A 89 -18.27 -25.27 16.01
C ILE A 89 -19.59 -24.48 15.96
N GLY A 90 -19.64 -23.45 15.13
CA GLY A 90 -20.74 -22.49 15.08
C GLY A 90 -20.61 -21.34 16.09
N SER A 91 -19.55 -21.34 16.93
CA SER A 91 -19.17 -20.16 17.71
C SER A 91 -19.06 -18.97 16.76
N SER A 92 -19.71 -17.88 17.11
CA SER A 92 -19.69 -16.67 16.31
C SER A 92 -19.81 -15.46 17.20
N GLY A 93 -19.32 -14.34 16.70
CA GLY A 93 -19.29 -13.13 17.47
C GLY A 93 -18.52 -12.05 16.75
N MET A 94 -18.23 -10.99 17.47
CA MET A 94 -17.47 -9.88 16.94
C MET A 94 -16.19 -9.74 17.77
N VAL A 95 -15.10 -9.40 17.10
CA VAL A 95 -13.84 -9.02 17.73
C VAL A 95 -13.52 -7.57 17.42
N ARG A 96 -12.99 -6.87 18.42
CA ARG A 96 -12.40 -5.55 18.24
C ARG A 96 -11.17 -5.40 19.10
N VAL A 97 -10.24 -4.61 18.64
CA VAL A 97 -9.07 -4.21 19.41
C VAL A 97 -9.27 -2.77 19.86
N THR A 98 -9.01 -2.52 21.13
CA THR A 98 -9.20 -1.23 21.79
C THR A 98 -7.91 -0.79 22.42
N ALA A 99 -7.52 0.45 22.24
CA ALA A 99 -6.34 0.98 22.89
C ALA A 99 -6.63 1.20 24.39
N ASP A 100 -5.73 0.72 25.26
CA ASP A 100 -5.90 0.82 26.70
C ASP A 100 -5.92 2.27 27.16
N GLY A 101 -6.92 2.62 27.97
CA GLY A 101 -7.15 3.99 28.43
C GLY A 101 -7.67 4.96 27.36
N THR A 102 -8.02 4.49 26.15
CA THR A 102 -8.59 5.35 25.09
C THR A 102 -9.98 4.87 24.62
N THR A 103 -10.60 5.67 23.74
CA THR A 103 -11.88 5.33 23.07
C THR A 103 -11.66 4.73 21.69
N ASP A 104 -10.40 4.53 21.31
CA ASP A 104 -10.01 4.18 19.96
C ASP A 104 -10.06 2.66 19.82
N SER A 105 -10.94 2.22 18.93
CA SER A 105 -11.15 0.81 18.64
C SER A 105 -11.17 0.59 17.16
N SER A 106 -10.72 -0.57 16.72
CA SER A 106 -11.07 -1.03 15.38
C SER A 106 -12.58 -1.22 15.29
N ASP A 107 -13.07 -1.23 14.05
CA ASP A 107 -14.40 -1.72 13.77
C ASP A 107 -14.57 -3.14 14.28
N TRP A 108 -15.79 -3.46 14.70
CA TRP A 108 -16.15 -4.82 15.08
C TRP A 108 -16.08 -5.70 13.84
N VAL A 109 -15.16 -6.65 13.83
CA VAL A 109 -15.03 -7.61 12.75
C VAL A 109 -15.80 -8.88 13.12
N PRO A 110 -16.77 -9.30 12.28
CA PRO A 110 -17.49 -10.54 12.50
C PRO A 110 -16.54 -11.72 12.32
N VAL A 111 -16.53 -12.60 13.31
CA VAL A 111 -15.81 -13.87 13.27
C VAL A 111 -16.81 -15.00 13.38
N PHE A 112 -16.70 -15.93 12.45
CA PHE A 112 -17.49 -17.15 12.43
C PHE A 112 -16.55 -18.34 12.46
N PHE A 113 -16.67 -19.16 13.51
CA PHE A 113 -15.93 -20.39 13.66
C PHE A 113 -16.74 -21.53 13.03
N GLY A 114 -16.58 -21.67 11.72
CA GLY A 114 -17.23 -22.68 10.92
C GLY A 114 -16.33 -23.90 10.71
N PRO A 115 -16.83 -24.96 10.07
CA PRO A 115 -15.95 -25.96 9.49
C PRO A 115 -15.07 -25.27 8.44
N THR A 116 -13.74 -25.26 8.61
CA THR A 116 -12.82 -24.63 7.65
C THR A 116 -12.88 -25.31 6.29
N ASN A 117 -12.59 -24.55 5.22
CA ASN A 117 -12.47 -25.10 3.86
C ASN A 117 -11.26 -26.04 3.83
N SER A 118 -11.55 -27.29 4.12
CA SER A 118 -10.68 -28.43 4.39
C SER A 118 -9.90 -28.96 3.17
N ASN A 119 -9.32 -28.10 2.32
CA ASN A 119 -8.71 -28.54 1.07
C ASN A 119 -7.21 -28.21 0.88
N ILE A 120 -6.48 -27.68 1.88
CA ILE A 120 -5.00 -27.66 1.86
C ILE A 120 -4.46 -28.80 2.74
N PRO A 121 -3.57 -29.68 2.24
CA PRO A 121 -3.38 -30.98 2.85
C PRO A 121 -2.37 -31.10 4.02
N GLY A 122 -2.37 -30.26 5.08
CA GLY A 122 -1.64 -30.57 6.32
C GLY A 122 -1.32 -29.39 7.25
N GLN A 123 -0.91 -29.68 8.49
CA GLN A 123 -0.62 -28.69 9.55
C GLN A 123 0.87 -28.68 9.96
N GLY A 124 1.47 -27.48 10.05
CA GLY A 124 2.81 -27.24 10.60
C GLY A 124 2.81 -26.83 12.08
N SER A 125 3.95 -26.96 12.77
CA SER A 125 4.21 -26.34 14.07
C SER A 125 5.68 -25.88 14.21
N MET A 126 5.89 -24.56 14.36
CA MET A 126 7.20 -23.95 14.58
C MET A 126 7.60 -23.86 16.06
N ALA A 127 8.89 -24.03 16.33
CA ALA A 127 9.50 -23.86 17.64
C ALA A 127 10.93 -23.28 17.55
N ILE A 128 11.32 -22.54 18.59
CA ILE A 128 12.71 -22.15 18.83
C ILE A 128 13.38 -23.28 19.60
N THR A 129 14.51 -23.77 19.09
CA THR A 129 15.26 -24.87 19.71
C THR A 129 16.62 -24.42 20.25
N SER A 130 16.91 -23.10 20.20
CA SER A 130 18.09 -22.54 20.85
C SER A 130 18.03 -22.68 22.39
N ALA A 131 19.19 -22.77 23.02
CA ALA A 131 19.31 -22.90 24.49
C ALA A 131 18.75 -21.69 25.26
N ASP A 132 18.51 -20.57 24.58
CA ASP A 132 18.25 -19.25 25.17
C ASP A 132 16.73 -18.97 25.32
N GLY A 133 15.85 -19.87 24.86
CA GLY A 133 14.40 -19.68 24.88
C GLY A 133 13.92 -18.65 23.84
N GLN A 134 12.82 -17.93 24.11
CA GLN A 134 12.19 -16.99 23.15
C GLN A 134 12.86 -15.61 23.02
N THR A 135 13.92 -15.33 23.80
CA THR A 135 14.62 -14.04 23.74
C THR A 135 15.99 -14.24 23.13
N MET A 136 16.22 -13.65 21.95
CA MET A 136 17.41 -13.88 21.15
C MET A 136 18.38 -12.70 21.28
N SER A 137 19.68 -12.95 21.37
CA SER A 137 20.67 -11.86 21.33
C SER A 137 20.91 -11.41 19.89
N LEU A 138 21.06 -10.09 19.63
CA LEU A 138 21.43 -9.57 18.29
C LEU A 138 22.75 -10.14 17.74
N ALA A 139 23.70 -10.47 18.63
CA ALA A 139 25.06 -10.83 18.24
C ALA A 139 25.20 -12.28 17.70
N ASN A 140 24.28 -13.18 18.08
CA ASN A 140 24.41 -14.61 17.87
C ASN A 140 23.37 -15.14 16.87
N LYS A 141 23.71 -16.24 16.19
CA LYS A 141 22.75 -17.02 15.41
C LYS A 141 21.93 -17.91 16.35
N HIS A 142 20.65 -18.07 16.07
CA HIS A 142 19.72 -18.91 16.85
C HIS A 142 19.04 -19.94 15.96
N GLN A 143 18.82 -21.15 16.47
CA GLN A 143 18.21 -22.23 15.69
C GLN A 143 16.68 -22.23 15.82
N LEU A 144 16.01 -22.35 14.68
CA LEU A 144 14.58 -22.54 14.55
C LEU A 144 14.31 -23.92 13.95
N SER A 145 13.18 -24.50 14.31
CA SER A 145 12.69 -25.75 13.74
C SER A 145 11.20 -25.68 13.48
N VAL A 146 10.75 -26.19 12.34
CA VAL A 146 9.33 -26.43 12.04
C VAL A 146 9.10 -27.91 11.85
N THR A 147 8.03 -28.44 12.44
CA THR A 147 7.54 -29.80 12.20
C THR A 147 6.29 -29.76 11.34
N TYR A 148 6.29 -30.44 10.20
CA TYR A 148 5.14 -30.52 9.30
C TYR A 148 4.50 -31.90 9.30
N LYS A 149 3.16 -31.93 9.31
CA LYS A 149 2.34 -33.15 9.20
C LYS A 149 1.32 -33.03 8.07
N ASP A 150 1.03 -34.13 7.41
CA ASP A 150 -0.02 -34.25 6.39
C ASP A 150 -1.44 -34.23 6.99
N THR A 151 -2.46 -34.26 6.13
CA THR A 151 -3.89 -34.34 6.53
C THR A 151 -4.24 -35.49 7.46
N ASN A 152 -3.45 -36.57 7.47
CA ASN A 152 -3.66 -37.73 8.33
C ASN A 152 -2.87 -37.64 9.64
N GLY A 153 -2.17 -36.52 9.88
CA GLY A 153 -1.33 -36.29 11.05
C GLY A 153 0.02 -37.03 10.99
N LEU A 154 0.39 -37.58 9.84
CA LEU A 154 1.68 -38.23 9.63
C LEU A 154 2.73 -37.19 9.25
N LEU A 155 3.98 -37.42 9.66
CA LEU A 155 5.09 -36.54 9.29
C LEU A 155 5.26 -36.50 7.77
N ILE A 156 5.47 -35.31 7.23
CA ILE A 156 5.69 -35.15 5.79
C ILE A 156 7.03 -35.75 5.37
N GLN A 157 7.15 -36.09 4.08
CA GLN A 157 8.31 -36.79 3.54
C GLN A 157 9.62 -36.01 3.75
N ASP A 158 10.70 -36.73 3.99
CA ASP A 158 12.06 -36.20 3.98
C ASP A 158 12.42 -35.59 2.62
N GLY A 159 13.13 -34.47 2.65
CA GLY A 159 13.51 -33.74 1.44
C GLY A 159 12.46 -32.77 0.92
N THR A 160 11.36 -32.55 1.64
CA THR A 160 10.43 -31.45 1.35
C THR A 160 11.14 -30.11 1.58
N GLU A 161 11.11 -29.22 0.58
CA GLU A 161 11.72 -27.90 0.68
C GLU A 161 10.82 -26.95 1.47
N VAL A 162 11.41 -26.25 2.44
CA VAL A 162 10.77 -25.26 3.29
C VAL A 162 11.46 -23.92 3.09
N THR A 163 10.71 -22.91 2.67
CA THR A 163 11.16 -21.52 2.56
C THR A 163 10.81 -20.76 3.83
N TRP A 164 11.77 -20.00 4.35
CA TRP A 164 11.68 -19.19 5.56
C TRP A 164 11.64 -17.71 5.18
N THR A 165 10.68 -16.97 5.72
CA THR A 165 10.57 -15.52 5.53
C THR A 165 10.58 -14.82 6.88
N GLY A 166 11.24 -13.66 6.95
CA GLY A 166 11.42 -12.90 8.18
C GLY A 166 10.97 -11.45 8.01
N TYR A 167 10.19 -10.95 8.98
CA TYR A 167 9.73 -9.57 9.04
C TYR A 167 10.26 -8.87 10.30
N PRO A 168 10.66 -7.59 10.22
CA PRO A 168 10.74 -6.75 9.02
C PRO A 168 11.83 -7.23 8.04
N SER A 169 11.53 -7.17 6.74
CA SER A 169 12.42 -7.64 5.68
C SER A 169 13.78 -6.93 5.70
N GLY A 170 14.86 -7.65 5.41
CA GLY A 170 16.22 -7.12 5.42
C GLY A 170 16.85 -6.88 6.81
N ARG A 171 16.10 -7.10 7.89
CA ARG A 171 16.62 -7.05 9.27
C ARG A 171 16.86 -8.43 9.89
N LEU A 172 16.48 -9.50 9.20
CA LEU A 172 16.79 -10.88 9.56
C LEU A 172 17.59 -11.55 8.45
N GLU A 173 18.61 -12.29 8.85
CA GLU A 173 19.44 -13.12 7.99
C GLU A 173 19.29 -14.58 8.41
N PHE A 174 19.08 -15.45 7.43
CA PHE A 174 18.90 -16.88 7.63
C PHE A 174 20.13 -17.66 7.12
N PHE A 175 20.47 -18.75 7.80
CA PHE A 175 21.64 -19.57 7.51
C PHE A 175 21.36 -21.06 7.65
N ASP A 176 22.05 -21.89 6.85
CA ASP A 176 22.04 -23.34 7.00
C ASP A 176 22.85 -23.81 8.22
N SER A 177 22.88 -25.13 8.45
CA SER A 177 23.63 -25.75 9.56
C SER A 177 25.16 -25.57 9.47
N GLN A 178 25.70 -25.25 8.28
CA GLN A 178 27.11 -24.96 8.05
C GLN A 178 27.43 -23.46 8.17
N GLY A 179 26.40 -22.62 8.31
CA GLY A 179 26.50 -21.18 8.45
C GLY A 179 26.46 -20.39 7.14
N THR A 180 26.14 -21.02 6.01
CA THR A 180 25.94 -20.37 4.70
C THR A 180 24.61 -19.64 4.66
N ALA A 181 24.58 -18.42 4.10
CA ALA A 181 23.33 -17.66 3.98
C ALA A 181 22.35 -18.35 3.03
N THR A 182 21.13 -18.63 3.51
CA THR A 182 20.04 -19.23 2.73
C THR A 182 18.72 -18.97 3.43
N SER A 183 17.63 -18.86 2.67
CA SER A 183 16.25 -18.79 3.19
C SER A 183 15.51 -20.11 3.03
N THR A 184 16.19 -21.21 2.65
CA THR A 184 15.56 -22.52 2.45
C THR A 184 16.25 -23.62 3.27
N SER A 185 15.47 -24.62 3.64
CA SER A 185 15.93 -25.84 4.31
C SER A 185 15.07 -27.03 3.89
N THR A 186 15.54 -28.26 4.11
CA THR A 186 14.74 -29.48 3.84
C THR A 186 14.34 -30.21 5.11
N THR A 187 13.21 -30.92 5.05
CA THR A 187 12.75 -31.76 6.17
C THR A 187 13.58 -33.04 6.35
N LEU A 188 13.79 -33.42 7.60
CA LEU A 188 14.28 -34.72 8.04
C LEU A 188 13.42 -35.21 9.21
N ASN A 189 12.83 -36.40 9.08
CA ASN A 189 11.76 -36.89 9.95
C ASN A 189 10.63 -35.86 10.12
N GLY A 190 10.22 -35.22 9.03
CA GLY A 190 9.19 -34.18 9.03
C GLY A 190 9.57 -32.86 9.72
N VAL A 191 10.84 -32.67 10.09
CA VAL A 191 11.33 -31.43 10.74
C VAL A 191 12.31 -30.71 9.83
N ALA A 192 12.07 -29.43 9.54
CA ALA A 192 13.03 -28.55 8.88
C ALA A 192 13.66 -27.60 9.89
N THR A 193 14.95 -27.26 9.72
CA THR A 193 15.67 -26.37 10.65
C THR A 193 16.48 -25.32 9.92
N ILE A 194 16.56 -24.12 10.51
CA ILE A 194 17.38 -23.01 9.99
C ILE A 194 17.99 -22.23 11.16
N GLN A 195 19.07 -21.50 10.90
CA GLN A 195 19.60 -20.50 11.83
C GLN A 195 19.14 -19.10 11.41
N VAL A 196 18.84 -18.24 12.39
CA VAL A 196 18.46 -16.84 12.16
C VAL A 196 19.34 -15.89 12.99
N LYS A 197 19.65 -14.72 12.43
CA LYS A 197 20.36 -13.62 13.10
C LYS A 197 19.76 -12.27 12.71
N ALA A 198 19.85 -11.29 13.59
CA ALA A 198 19.58 -9.90 13.24
C ALA A 198 20.67 -9.33 12.32
N SER A 199 20.23 -8.61 11.29
CA SER A 199 21.07 -7.78 10.42
C SER A 199 21.28 -6.42 11.10
N GLY A 200 22.52 -6.13 11.49
CA GLY A 200 22.92 -4.87 12.12
C GLY A 200 22.90 -4.84 13.66
N ALA A 201 23.36 -3.72 14.24
CA ALA A 201 23.51 -3.51 15.68
C ALA A 201 22.30 -2.81 16.35
N LEU A 202 21.16 -2.74 15.66
CA LEU A 202 19.96 -2.07 16.17
C LEU A 202 19.04 -3.08 16.86
N ASP A 203 18.43 -2.69 17.97
CA ASP A 203 17.38 -3.47 18.64
C ASP A 203 16.27 -3.85 17.65
N ILE A 204 15.86 -5.12 17.66
CA ILE A 204 14.69 -5.61 16.92
C ILE A 204 13.66 -6.02 17.98
N PRO A 205 12.74 -5.12 18.37
CA PRO A 205 11.83 -5.37 19.48
C PRO A 205 10.84 -6.52 19.22
N LEU A 206 10.56 -6.82 17.95
CA LEU A 206 9.75 -7.94 17.49
C LEU A 206 10.07 -8.27 16.03
N ALA A 207 10.16 -9.55 15.71
CA ALA A 207 10.36 -10.11 14.40
C ALA A 207 9.42 -11.30 14.22
N VAL A 208 8.88 -11.48 13.02
CA VAL A 208 7.96 -12.59 12.69
C VAL A 208 8.62 -13.47 11.64
N ILE A 209 8.57 -14.78 11.86
CA ILE A 209 9.19 -15.77 11.00
C ILE A 209 8.11 -16.73 10.52
N THR A 210 8.02 -16.89 9.21
CA THR A 210 6.99 -17.70 8.56
C THR A 210 7.65 -18.76 7.68
N THR A 211 6.96 -19.89 7.48
CA THR A 211 7.45 -20.95 6.60
C THR A 211 6.42 -21.45 5.60
N THR A 212 6.89 -21.76 4.39
CA THR A 212 6.09 -22.35 3.32
C THR A 212 6.76 -23.62 2.82
N ALA A 213 6.03 -24.73 2.76
CA ALA A 213 6.56 -26.01 2.27
C ALA A 213 6.03 -26.34 0.86
N ILE A 214 6.93 -26.76 -0.03
CA ILE A 214 6.59 -27.17 -1.41
C ILE A 214 6.84 -28.67 -1.57
N ASN A 215 5.83 -29.41 -2.01
CA ASN A 215 5.93 -30.85 -2.20
C ASN A 215 6.89 -31.19 -3.36
N PRO A 216 7.90 -32.04 -3.14
CA PRO A 216 8.94 -32.31 -4.13
C PRO A 216 8.48 -33.20 -5.30
N VAL A 217 7.30 -33.82 -5.22
CA VAL A 217 6.74 -34.70 -6.26
C VAL A 217 5.69 -33.97 -7.11
N SER A 218 4.82 -33.16 -6.49
CA SER A 218 3.73 -32.46 -7.18
C SER A 218 4.08 -31.02 -7.58
N GLY A 219 5.06 -30.39 -6.93
CA GLY A 219 5.42 -28.98 -7.13
C GLY A 219 4.36 -27.98 -6.64
N VAL A 220 3.37 -28.45 -5.89
CA VAL A 220 2.27 -27.64 -5.34
C VAL A 220 2.60 -27.23 -3.90
N HIS A 221 2.15 -26.03 -3.49
CA HIS A 221 2.18 -25.58 -2.10
C HIS A 221 1.31 -26.53 -1.25
N ASP A 222 1.91 -27.24 -0.30
CA ASP A 222 1.24 -28.36 0.40
C ASP A 222 1.00 -28.04 1.89
N HIS A 223 1.79 -27.15 2.51
CA HIS A 223 1.64 -26.81 3.92
C HIS A 223 2.03 -25.36 4.26
N ALA A 224 1.22 -24.69 5.08
CA ALA A 224 1.53 -23.45 5.78
C ALA A 224 1.69 -23.73 7.29
N ASP A 225 2.64 -23.07 7.95
CA ASP A 225 2.84 -23.16 9.40
C ASP A 225 2.27 -21.93 10.12
N HIS A 226 2.04 -22.06 11.42
CA HIS A 226 1.77 -20.93 12.30
C HIS A 226 3.02 -20.05 12.46
N ASP A 227 2.87 -18.75 12.22
CA ASP A 227 3.95 -17.76 12.36
C ASP A 227 4.61 -17.75 13.75
N LEU A 228 5.94 -17.62 13.79
CA LEU A 228 6.74 -17.55 15.02
C LEU A 228 7.22 -16.11 15.29
N ALA A 229 6.87 -15.56 16.45
CA ALA A 229 7.28 -14.23 16.89
C ALA A 229 8.52 -14.27 17.83
N VAL A 230 9.56 -13.46 17.54
CA VAL A 230 10.83 -13.41 18.28
C VAL A 230 11.34 -11.97 18.50
N GLY A 231 11.96 -11.67 19.64
CA GLY A 231 12.59 -10.36 19.91
C GLY A 231 14.11 -10.47 20.06
N PHE A 232 14.85 -9.47 19.55
CA PHE A 232 16.31 -9.39 19.70
C PHE A 232 16.75 -8.23 20.60
N GLN A 233 17.57 -8.52 21.63
CA GLN A 233 18.07 -7.54 22.59
C GLN A 233 19.52 -7.05 22.31
N THR A 234 19.77 -5.77 22.54
CA THR A 234 21.08 -5.09 22.46
C THR A 234 22.12 -5.62 23.44
N ALA A 235 23.38 -5.56 23.00
CA ALA A 235 24.55 -5.88 23.83
C ALA A 235 24.83 -4.76 24.87
N PRO A 236 25.53 -5.06 25.98
CA PRO A 236 25.92 -4.06 26.97
C PRO A 236 26.73 -2.89 26.36
N GLY A 237 26.38 -1.65 26.71
CA GLY A 237 27.10 -0.44 26.28
C GLY A 237 26.48 0.32 25.08
N GLN A 238 25.33 -0.12 24.57
CA GLN A 238 24.52 0.65 23.62
C GLN A 238 23.35 1.35 24.31
N TYR A 239 22.99 2.55 23.84
CA TYR A 239 21.86 3.32 24.36
C TYR A 239 20.59 2.97 23.57
N PRO A 240 19.52 2.48 24.23
CA PRO A 240 18.29 2.12 23.52
C PRO A 240 17.61 3.37 22.95
N ILE A 241 17.03 3.25 21.76
CA ILE A 241 16.19 4.30 21.19
C ILE A 241 14.78 4.16 21.78
N GLU A 242 14.30 5.22 22.44
CA GLU A 242 12.99 5.25 23.09
C GLU A 242 11.88 5.60 22.09
N TYR A 243 11.39 4.60 21.37
CA TYR A 243 10.28 4.74 20.41
C TYR A 243 8.91 4.85 21.09
N HIS A 244 8.87 4.64 22.41
CA HIS A 244 7.69 4.20 23.12
C HIS A 244 7.22 5.13 24.25
N LYS A 245 7.95 6.21 24.56
CA LYS A 245 7.54 7.10 25.65
C LYS A 245 6.95 8.41 25.18
N TYR A 246 7.44 8.95 24.08
CA TYR A 246 7.04 10.27 23.57
C TYR A 246 6.88 10.22 22.06
N ARG A 247 5.71 10.60 21.55
CA ARG A 247 5.42 10.57 20.12
C ARG A 247 4.39 11.64 19.70
N SER A 248 4.56 12.21 18.52
CA SER A 248 3.62 13.17 17.93
C SER A 248 2.37 12.46 17.40
N ILE A 249 1.18 12.98 17.72
CA ILE A 249 -0.14 12.45 17.37
C ILE A 249 -0.90 13.36 16.38
N VAL A 250 -0.84 14.68 16.56
CA VAL A 250 -1.50 15.67 15.66
C VAL A 250 -0.55 16.46 14.76
N SER A 251 0.63 16.86 15.24
CA SER A 251 1.53 17.73 14.48
C SER A 251 2.47 16.95 13.56
N TYR A 252 1.92 16.09 12.71
CA TYR A 252 2.64 15.38 11.66
C TYR A 252 1.67 15.05 10.51
N ASN A 253 2.21 14.87 9.31
CA ASN A 253 1.50 14.45 8.10
C ASN A 253 2.33 13.37 7.40
N ASP A 254 1.73 12.66 6.45
CA ASP A 254 2.48 11.75 5.58
C ASP A 254 3.34 12.54 4.58
N ARG A 255 4.44 11.90 4.14
CA ARG A 255 5.32 12.48 3.12
C ARG A 255 4.65 12.49 1.75
N VAL A 256 3.89 11.45 1.44
CA VAL A 256 3.16 11.31 0.18
C VAL A 256 1.89 12.16 0.23
N ARG A 257 1.74 13.04 -0.75
CA ARG A 257 0.62 14.00 -0.85
C ARG A 257 0.11 14.20 -2.28
N PHE A 258 0.71 13.54 -3.26
CA PHE A 258 0.31 13.60 -4.67
C PHE A 258 0.20 12.21 -5.28
N LEU A 259 -0.74 12.05 -6.20
CA LEU A 259 -0.86 10.88 -7.06
C LEU A 259 -0.71 11.35 -8.52
N ILE A 260 0.27 10.82 -9.23
CA ILE A 260 0.64 11.32 -10.56
C ILE A 260 0.44 10.21 -11.58
N MET A 261 -0.41 10.48 -12.58
CA MET A 261 -0.72 9.56 -13.66
C MET A 261 0.19 9.81 -14.86
N HIS A 262 0.73 8.72 -15.42
CA HIS A 262 1.64 8.70 -16.58
C HIS A 262 1.12 7.74 -17.65
N TYR A 263 1.69 7.80 -18.85
CA TYR A 263 1.71 6.68 -19.79
C TYR A 263 3.15 6.29 -20.12
N THR A 264 3.34 5.05 -20.53
CA THR A 264 4.69 4.52 -20.82
C THR A 264 5.22 4.94 -22.20
N ALA A 265 4.34 5.11 -23.19
CA ALA A 265 4.66 5.27 -24.62
C ALA A 265 5.28 4.00 -25.26
N GLU A 266 5.22 2.88 -24.54
CA GLU A 266 5.91 1.63 -24.85
C GLU A 266 4.99 0.45 -24.54
N ASN A 267 5.31 -0.73 -25.08
CA ASN A 267 4.63 -1.98 -24.72
C ASN A 267 5.03 -2.41 -23.30
N PHE A 268 4.34 -3.40 -22.73
CA PHE A 268 4.56 -3.88 -21.38
C PHE A 268 5.99 -4.37 -21.12
N GLU A 269 6.56 -5.21 -21.98
CA GLU A 269 7.91 -5.76 -21.78
C GLU A 269 8.99 -4.67 -21.75
N ASP A 270 8.94 -3.75 -22.72
CA ASP A 270 9.84 -2.60 -22.79
C ASP A 270 9.64 -1.68 -21.57
N SER A 271 8.38 -1.43 -21.18
CA SER A 271 8.06 -0.62 -20.00
C SER A 271 8.66 -1.19 -18.72
N ILE A 272 8.53 -2.51 -18.48
CA ILE A 272 9.09 -3.16 -17.29
C ILE A 272 10.61 -3.08 -17.29
N ARG A 273 11.26 -3.31 -18.43
CA ARG A 273 12.72 -3.18 -18.54
C ARG A 273 13.18 -1.76 -18.21
N ASP A 274 12.54 -0.76 -18.80
CA ASP A 274 12.98 0.63 -18.68
C ASP A 274 12.69 1.22 -17.28
N LEU A 275 11.56 0.81 -16.66
CA LEU A 275 11.13 1.23 -15.32
C LEU A 275 11.82 0.48 -14.16
N THR A 276 12.68 -0.49 -14.45
CA THR A 276 13.47 -1.22 -13.43
C THR A 276 14.96 -0.94 -13.50
N VAL A 277 15.45 -0.31 -14.58
CA VAL A 277 16.88 -0.08 -14.80
C VAL A 277 17.25 1.41 -14.82
N GLY A 278 16.53 2.24 -15.57
CA GLY A 278 16.94 3.63 -15.86
C GLY A 278 16.10 4.70 -15.17
N ARG A 279 14.79 4.51 -15.14
CA ARG A 279 13.81 5.30 -14.39
C ARG A 279 12.95 4.34 -13.58
N SER A 280 12.07 4.83 -12.72
CA SER A 280 11.18 3.96 -11.96
C SER A 280 9.85 4.63 -11.65
N VAL A 281 8.88 3.80 -11.28
CA VAL A 281 7.54 4.19 -10.86
C VAL A 281 7.11 3.27 -9.73
N HIS A 282 6.12 3.68 -8.93
CA HIS A 282 5.60 2.82 -7.87
C HIS A 282 4.74 1.71 -8.47
N TYR A 283 3.85 2.03 -9.40
CA TYR A 283 2.96 1.04 -10.03
C TYR A 283 2.97 1.10 -11.56
N VAL A 284 2.80 -0.08 -12.18
CA VAL A 284 2.52 -0.25 -13.60
C VAL A 284 1.18 -0.97 -13.77
N VAL A 285 0.31 -0.41 -14.61
CA VAL A 285 -0.98 -1.03 -14.99
C VAL A 285 -0.95 -1.39 -16.48
N PRO A 286 -0.92 -2.69 -16.83
CA PRO A 286 -0.78 -3.13 -18.22
C PRO A 286 -2.07 -2.96 -19.02
N ASP A 287 -1.95 -2.84 -20.34
CA ASP A 287 -3.06 -3.10 -21.25
C ASP A 287 -3.17 -4.63 -21.45
N PRO A 288 -4.29 -5.28 -21.08
CA PRO A 288 -4.44 -6.73 -21.23
C PRO A 288 -4.42 -7.22 -22.69
N THR A 289 -4.55 -6.31 -23.66
CA THR A 289 -4.47 -6.62 -25.09
C THR A 289 -3.06 -6.49 -25.68
N ASP A 290 -2.10 -6.01 -24.89
CA ASP A 290 -0.69 -5.94 -25.31
C ASP A 290 -0.12 -7.36 -25.47
N LEU A 291 0.40 -7.65 -26.67
CA LEU A 291 1.00 -8.96 -26.98
C LEU A 291 2.22 -9.27 -26.11
N SER A 292 3.01 -8.26 -25.74
CA SER A 292 4.17 -8.45 -24.85
C SER A 292 3.74 -8.83 -23.43
N TYR A 293 2.59 -8.31 -22.96
CA TYR A 293 1.99 -8.70 -21.69
C TYR A 293 1.48 -10.15 -21.70
N GLN A 294 0.79 -10.53 -22.78
CA GLN A 294 0.29 -11.89 -22.96
C GLN A 294 1.43 -12.91 -23.11
N ASN A 295 2.48 -12.56 -23.88
CA ASN A 295 3.66 -13.41 -24.06
C ASN A 295 4.47 -13.58 -22.77
N ALA A 296 4.39 -12.62 -21.84
CA ALA A 296 4.96 -12.76 -20.50
C ALA A 296 4.18 -13.73 -19.59
N GLY A 297 3.09 -14.33 -20.08
CA GLY A 297 2.35 -15.41 -19.41
C GLY A 297 1.15 -14.95 -18.58
N TYR A 298 0.76 -13.67 -18.64
CA TYR A 298 -0.36 -13.14 -17.88
C TYR A 298 -1.68 -13.29 -18.65
N ALA A 299 -2.61 -14.07 -18.10
CA ALA A 299 -3.94 -14.30 -18.66
C ALA A 299 -5.01 -13.32 -18.16
N SER A 300 -4.74 -12.59 -17.09
CA SER A 300 -5.63 -11.59 -16.49
C SER A 300 -4.81 -10.38 -16.04
N ILE A 301 -5.44 -9.21 -15.97
CA ILE A 301 -4.77 -8.00 -15.49
C ILE A 301 -4.18 -8.20 -14.09
N GLN A 302 -2.93 -7.79 -13.94
CA GLN A 302 -2.23 -7.67 -12.67
C GLN A 302 -1.64 -6.27 -12.58
N ILE A 303 -1.69 -5.68 -11.39
CA ILE A 303 -1.05 -4.40 -11.10
C ILE A 303 0.32 -4.73 -10.51
N PHE A 304 1.38 -4.18 -11.11
CA PHE A 304 2.75 -4.44 -10.68
C PHE A 304 3.24 -3.30 -9.81
N ASN A 305 3.69 -3.62 -8.60
CA ASN A 305 4.44 -2.69 -7.77
C ASN A 305 5.94 -2.85 -8.03
N LEU A 306 6.62 -1.78 -8.47
CA LEU A 306 8.06 -1.81 -8.77
C LEU A 306 8.91 -1.11 -7.70
N VAL A 307 8.30 -0.18 -6.96
CA VAL A 307 8.94 0.57 -5.87
C VAL A 307 7.94 0.70 -4.72
N ASP A 308 8.37 0.40 -3.50
CA ASP A 308 7.58 0.63 -2.29
C ASP A 308 7.19 2.12 -2.17
N GLU A 309 5.96 2.42 -1.78
CA GLU A 309 5.45 3.80 -1.66
C GLU A 309 6.12 4.61 -0.54
N ALA A 310 6.80 3.94 0.40
CA ALA A 310 7.66 4.60 1.38
C ALA A 310 8.99 5.09 0.77
N GLU A 311 9.37 4.54 -0.39
CA GLU A 311 10.58 4.86 -1.11
C GLU A 311 10.31 5.88 -2.24
N ARG A 312 11.38 6.47 -2.77
CA ARG A 312 11.29 7.48 -3.82
C ARG A 312 11.47 6.87 -5.21
N ALA A 313 10.38 6.66 -5.95
CA ALA A 313 10.47 6.36 -7.39
C ALA A 313 10.87 7.59 -8.23
N TRP A 314 11.46 7.37 -9.41
CA TRP A 314 11.99 8.42 -10.29
C TRP A 314 11.09 8.65 -11.52
N HIS A 315 9.87 9.14 -11.29
CA HIS A 315 8.83 9.26 -12.33
C HIS A 315 8.49 10.71 -12.69
N ALA A 316 8.35 11.60 -11.69
CA ALA A 316 7.93 12.98 -11.88
C ALA A 316 9.02 13.86 -12.51
N GLY A 317 10.31 13.67 -12.20
CA GLY A 317 11.41 14.52 -12.69
C GLY A 317 11.30 15.99 -12.24
N VAL A 318 11.85 16.93 -13.03
CA VAL A 318 11.69 18.38 -12.76
C VAL A 318 10.21 18.75 -12.89
N SER A 319 9.58 19.05 -11.75
CA SER A 319 8.13 19.14 -11.61
C SER A 319 7.75 20.15 -10.53
N ASN A 320 6.58 20.78 -10.68
CA ASN A 320 6.01 21.70 -9.70
C ASN A 320 4.48 21.57 -9.67
N TRP A 321 3.90 21.53 -8.48
CA TRP A 321 2.47 21.65 -8.28
C TRP A 321 2.21 22.41 -6.97
N LYS A 322 1.38 23.45 -7.06
CA LYS A 322 1.10 24.39 -5.96
C LYS A 322 2.39 25.00 -5.40
N ASP A 323 2.67 24.80 -4.12
CA ASP A 323 3.83 25.28 -3.39
C ASP A 323 5.01 24.29 -3.39
N ARG A 324 4.89 23.16 -4.08
CA ARG A 324 5.88 22.07 -4.06
C ARG A 324 6.59 21.91 -5.41
N SER A 325 7.86 21.55 -5.31
CA SER A 325 8.73 21.20 -6.42
C SER A 325 9.36 19.82 -6.16
N ASN A 326 9.97 19.21 -7.20
CA ASN A 326 10.58 17.88 -7.13
C ASN A 326 9.61 16.82 -6.58
N LEU A 327 8.47 16.65 -7.27
CA LEU A 327 7.34 15.90 -6.73
C LEU A 327 7.62 14.43 -6.47
N ASN A 328 8.67 13.84 -7.08
CA ASN A 328 9.16 12.50 -6.72
C ASN A 328 9.27 12.29 -5.21
N ASP A 329 9.66 13.31 -4.44
CA ASP A 329 9.87 13.21 -2.99
C ASP A 329 8.57 13.01 -2.19
N THR A 330 7.42 13.30 -2.79
CA THR A 330 6.12 13.42 -2.11
C THR A 330 4.96 12.84 -2.92
N SER A 331 5.25 12.01 -3.91
CA SER A 331 4.23 11.49 -4.82
C SER A 331 4.34 10.00 -5.05
N ILE A 332 3.18 9.37 -5.20
CA ILE A 332 3.08 8.07 -5.84
C ILE A 332 2.87 8.29 -7.34
N GLY A 333 3.53 7.46 -8.13
CA GLY A 333 3.45 7.47 -9.59
C GLY A 333 2.80 6.19 -10.07
N ILE A 334 1.93 6.31 -11.08
CA ILE A 334 1.36 5.16 -11.77
C ILE A 334 1.59 5.31 -13.27
N GLU A 335 2.28 4.34 -13.87
CA GLU A 335 2.49 4.23 -15.31
C GLU A 335 1.43 3.32 -15.92
N ASN A 336 0.71 3.83 -16.92
CA ASN A 336 -0.28 3.06 -17.66
C ASN A 336 0.35 2.65 -18.99
N VAL A 337 0.41 1.34 -19.26
CA VAL A 337 0.92 0.85 -20.55
C VAL A 337 -0.02 1.34 -21.64
N ASN A 338 0.47 2.25 -22.47
CA ASN A 338 -0.25 2.86 -23.57
C ASN A 338 0.78 3.40 -24.58
N LEU A 339 0.58 3.11 -25.87
CA LEU A 339 1.49 3.46 -26.97
C LEU A 339 1.37 4.92 -27.43
N ALA A 340 0.88 5.80 -26.54
CA ALA A 340 0.71 7.22 -26.81
C ALA A 340 2.03 7.92 -27.12
N ASN A 341 1.94 8.96 -27.95
CA ASN A 341 2.99 9.92 -28.19
C ASN A 341 2.36 11.31 -28.39
N ASP A 342 3.19 12.34 -28.63
CA ASP A 342 2.69 13.72 -28.73
C ASP A 342 1.70 13.99 -29.89
N THR A 343 1.64 13.10 -30.89
CA THR A 343 0.75 13.25 -32.06
C THR A 343 -0.37 12.21 -32.14
N ASN A 344 -0.29 11.12 -31.37
CA ASN A 344 -1.28 10.06 -31.35
C ASN A 344 -1.54 9.57 -29.92
N PHE A 345 -2.81 9.59 -29.51
CA PHE A 345 -3.26 9.11 -28.19
C PHE A 345 -4.26 7.96 -28.38
N PRO A 346 -3.82 6.70 -28.26
CA PRO A 346 -4.71 5.54 -28.23
C PRO A 346 -5.68 5.58 -27.04
N ASP A 347 -6.88 5.02 -27.23
CA ASP A 347 -7.82 4.82 -26.13
C ASP A 347 -7.25 3.82 -25.11
N TYR A 348 -7.53 4.04 -23.83
CA TYR A 348 -7.17 3.09 -22.79
C TYR A 348 -8.16 1.93 -22.73
N ASN A 349 -7.66 0.72 -22.46
CA ASN A 349 -8.52 -0.44 -22.29
C ASN A 349 -9.45 -0.28 -21.05
N PRO A 350 -10.76 -0.59 -21.15
CA PRO A 350 -11.67 -0.48 -20.01
C PRO A 350 -11.23 -1.28 -18.77
N GLN A 351 -10.70 -2.49 -18.95
CA GLN A 351 -10.22 -3.33 -17.82
C GLN A 351 -8.99 -2.71 -17.15
N GLN A 352 -8.11 -2.10 -17.93
CA GLN A 352 -6.98 -1.33 -17.40
C GLN A 352 -7.46 -0.14 -16.56
N MET A 353 -8.47 0.58 -17.04
CA MET A 353 -9.04 1.72 -16.31
C MET A 353 -9.74 1.30 -15.02
N ASP A 354 -10.42 0.16 -14.99
CA ASP A 354 -11.06 -0.34 -13.78
C ASP A 354 -10.03 -0.79 -12.72
N ALA A 355 -8.97 -1.49 -13.15
CA ALA A 355 -7.84 -1.82 -12.27
C ALA A 355 -7.16 -0.55 -11.72
N LEU A 356 -6.96 0.46 -12.57
CA LEU A 356 -6.39 1.75 -12.15
C LEU A 356 -7.28 2.50 -11.16
N LYS A 357 -8.61 2.50 -11.33
CA LYS A 357 -9.54 3.10 -10.36
C LYS A 357 -9.46 2.40 -9.00
N GLN A 358 -9.44 1.06 -9.00
CA GLN A 358 -9.29 0.27 -7.77
C GLN A 358 -7.99 0.62 -7.05
N LEU A 359 -6.87 0.68 -7.80
CA LEU A 359 -5.56 1.06 -7.28
C LEU A 359 -5.57 2.48 -6.70
N ALA A 360 -6.08 3.45 -7.46
CA ALA A 360 -6.12 4.84 -7.03
C ALA A 360 -6.96 5.01 -5.76
N LEU A 361 -8.14 4.39 -5.67
CA LEU A 361 -8.95 4.41 -4.45
C LEU A 361 -8.23 3.78 -3.25
N ASN A 362 -7.54 2.66 -3.47
CA ASN A 362 -6.72 2.03 -2.43
C ASN A 362 -5.61 2.96 -1.93
N ILE A 363 -4.92 3.68 -2.83
CA ILE A 363 -3.87 4.65 -2.48
C ILE A 363 -4.48 5.85 -1.74
N LEU A 364 -5.59 6.42 -2.23
CA LEU A 364 -6.24 7.58 -1.61
C LEU A 364 -6.75 7.28 -0.19
N GLN A 365 -7.23 6.07 0.05
CA GLN A 365 -7.58 5.60 1.39
C GLN A 365 -6.35 5.50 2.30
N ARG A 366 -5.17 5.22 1.71
CA ARG A 366 -3.91 5.05 2.44
C ARG A 366 -3.12 6.34 2.69
N TYR A 367 -3.38 7.38 1.91
CA TYR A 367 -2.71 8.68 2.02
C TYR A 367 -3.74 9.82 1.98
N PRO A 368 -4.37 10.14 3.13
CA PRO A 368 -5.47 11.12 3.19
C PRO A 368 -5.03 12.55 2.81
N ASP A 369 -3.73 12.85 2.83
CA ASP A 369 -3.14 14.11 2.37
C ASP A 369 -3.13 14.26 0.83
N ILE A 370 -3.40 13.18 0.08
CA ILE A 370 -3.69 13.26 -1.36
C ILE A 370 -5.12 13.78 -1.52
N THR A 371 -5.26 15.10 -1.40
CA THR A 371 -6.54 15.77 -1.67
C THR A 371 -6.96 15.56 -3.13
N PRO A 372 -8.26 15.70 -3.48
CA PRO A 372 -8.72 15.57 -4.87
C PRO A 372 -7.88 16.38 -5.88
N THR A 373 -7.53 17.62 -5.53
CA THR A 373 -6.69 18.52 -6.36
C THR A 373 -5.20 18.13 -6.46
N ASN A 374 -4.78 17.03 -5.82
CA ASN A 374 -3.44 16.48 -5.86
C ASN A 374 -3.36 15.14 -6.64
N VAL A 375 -4.47 14.70 -7.24
CA VAL A 375 -4.45 13.67 -8.28
C VAL A 375 -4.30 14.38 -9.62
N VAL A 376 -3.15 14.22 -10.26
CA VAL A 376 -2.71 15.08 -11.37
C VAL A 376 -2.10 14.28 -12.51
N ALA A 377 -2.10 14.87 -13.70
CA ALA A 377 -1.33 14.40 -14.83
C ALA A 377 0.16 14.73 -14.68
N HIS A 378 1.04 13.99 -15.36
CA HIS A 378 2.43 14.44 -15.53
C HIS A 378 2.51 15.76 -16.30
N SER A 379 1.60 15.97 -17.26
CA SER A 379 1.47 17.21 -18.02
C SER A 379 1.09 18.40 -17.13
N ASP A 380 0.39 18.19 -16.01
CA ASP A 380 0.01 19.28 -15.10
C ASP A 380 1.21 19.86 -14.36
N ILE A 381 2.07 18.96 -13.88
CA ILE A 381 3.22 19.30 -13.03
C ILE A 381 4.46 19.68 -13.85
N ALA A 382 4.45 19.35 -15.14
CA ALA A 382 5.58 19.48 -16.06
C ALA A 382 5.15 19.85 -17.48
N TRP A 383 4.20 20.79 -17.60
CA TRP A 383 3.56 21.22 -18.85
C TRP A 383 4.54 21.67 -19.95
N GLU A 384 5.76 22.07 -19.60
CA GLU A 384 6.79 22.46 -20.58
C GLU A 384 7.36 21.28 -21.37
N ARG A 385 7.18 20.05 -20.89
CA ARG A 385 7.89 18.87 -21.40
C ARG A 385 7.08 17.57 -21.45
N LYS A 386 5.85 17.54 -20.92
CA LYS A 386 5.06 16.31 -20.77
C LYS A 386 3.63 16.50 -21.26
N SER A 387 3.09 15.46 -21.89
CA SER A 387 1.73 15.40 -22.44
C SER A 387 0.89 14.27 -21.82
N ASP A 388 1.50 13.44 -20.98
CA ASP A 388 0.89 12.28 -20.35
C ASP A 388 0.04 12.63 -19.11
N PRO A 389 -1.06 11.88 -18.84
CA PRO A 389 -1.50 10.66 -19.52
C PRO A 389 -2.33 10.91 -20.80
N GLY A 390 -2.38 12.16 -21.28
CA GLY A 390 -3.02 12.53 -22.54
C GLY A 390 -4.54 12.72 -22.45
N PRO A 391 -5.18 13.15 -23.54
CA PRO A 391 -6.61 13.52 -23.57
C PRO A 391 -7.53 12.29 -23.57
N LYS A 392 -6.99 11.09 -23.80
CA LYS A 392 -7.76 9.84 -23.74
C LYS A 392 -7.89 9.26 -22.34
N PHE A 393 -7.13 9.80 -21.38
CA PHE A 393 -7.29 9.40 -20.00
C PHE A 393 -8.65 9.88 -19.48
N PRO A 394 -9.52 8.99 -18.94
CA PRO A 394 -10.91 9.32 -18.68
C PRO A 394 -11.09 10.05 -17.33
N TRP A 395 -10.50 11.24 -17.17
CA TRP A 395 -10.49 12.02 -15.92
C TRP A 395 -11.88 12.22 -15.31
N LYS A 396 -12.91 12.49 -16.13
CA LYS A 396 -14.29 12.62 -15.64
C LYS A 396 -14.81 11.33 -15.01
N ALA A 397 -14.54 10.17 -15.61
CA ALA A 397 -14.95 8.88 -15.07
C ALA A 397 -14.19 8.54 -13.77
N PHE A 398 -12.95 8.99 -13.64
CA PHE A 398 -12.18 8.88 -12.39
C PHE A 398 -12.80 9.77 -11.30
N TYR A 399 -13.15 11.01 -11.62
CA TYR A 399 -13.86 11.89 -10.70
C TYR A 399 -15.20 11.30 -10.24
N GLU A 400 -15.98 10.73 -11.15
CA GLU A 400 -17.25 10.05 -10.83
C GLU A 400 -17.04 8.84 -9.89
N ALA A 401 -15.86 8.22 -9.93
CA ALA A 401 -15.46 7.17 -9.00
C ALA A 401 -14.86 7.71 -7.68
N GLY A 402 -14.80 9.03 -7.47
CA GLY A 402 -14.24 9.66 -6.28
C GLY A 402 -12.73 9.94 -6.34
N ILE A 403 -12.13 9.92 -7.53
CA ILE A 403 -10.69 10.10 -7.75
C ILE A 403 -10.44 11.41 -8.49
N GLY A 404 -9.69 12.33 -7.87
CA GLY A 404 -9.34 13.60 -8.50
C GLY A 404 -10.47 14.62 -8.55
N THR A 405 -10.39 15.59 -9.45
CA THR A 405 -11.36 16.70 -9.52
C THR A 405 -12.03 16.84 -10.86
N TRP A 406 -13.27 17.33 -10.82
CA TRP A 406 -13.98 17.85 -11.99
C TRP A 406 -14.81 19.09 -11.61
N TYR A 407 -15.13 19.91 -12.60
CA TYR A 407 -16.00 21.08 -12.43
C TYR A 407 -17.49 20.68 -12.44
N ASP A 408 -18.34 21.56 -11.92
CA ASP A 408 -19.79 21.40 -12.05
C ASP A 408 -20.28 22.08 -13.33
N ASP A 409 -21.09 21.38 -14.12
CA ASP A 409 -21.56 21.88 -15.43
C ASP A 409 -22.36 23.18 -15.32
N ALA A 410 -23.15 23.35 -14.24
CA ALA A 410 -23.90 24.58 -13.98
C ALA A 410 -22.96 25.78 -13.72
N THR A 411 -21.91 25.56 -12.93
CA THR A 411 -20.90 26.60 -12.63
C THR A 411 -20.07 26.91 -13.87
N LYS A 412 -19.71 25.91 -14.67
CA LYS A 412 -19.08 26.13 -15.98
C LYS A 412 -19.99 27.00 -16.87
N GLN A 413 -21.27 26.66 -17.00
CA GLN A 413 -22.20 27.40 -17.86
C GLN A 413 -22.38 28.85 -17.42
N LYS A 414 -22.48 29.11 -16.11
CA LYS A 414 -22.47 30.46 -15.52
C LYS A 414 -21.28 31.29 -16.02
N TYR A 415 -20.08 30.71 -16.04
CA TYR A 415 -18.89 31.42 -16.52
C TYR A 415 -18.82 31.54 -18.05
N VAL A 416 -19.32 30.56 -18.80
CA VAL A 416 -19.47 30.67 -20.26
C VAL A 416 -20.35 31.87 -20.61
N ASP A 417 -21.52 32.00 -19.98
CA ASP A 417 -22.45 33.10 -20.23
C ASP A 417 -21.82 34.46 -19.86
N LEU A 418 -21.09 34.49 -18.75
CA LEU A 418 -20.37 35.69 -18.29
C LEU A 418 -19.31 36.15 -19.31
N PHE A 419 -18.47 35.23 -19.81
CA PHE A 419 -17.38 35.57 -20.72
C PHE A 419 -17.85 35.81 -22.15
N ASN A 420 -18.96 35.21 -22.58
CA ASN A 420 -19.60 35.58 -23.84
C ASN A 420 -20.17 37.01 -23.79
N THR A 421 -20.66 37.45 -22.63
CA THR A 421 -21.21 38.80 -22.45
C THR A 421 -20.12 39.86 -22.28
N ASN A 422 -19.12 39.59 -21.46
CA ASN A 422 -18.14 40.58 -21.01
C ASN A 422 -16.77 40.47 -21.71
N GLY A 423 -16.58 39.44 -22.55
CA GLY A 423 -15.27 39.06 -23.07
C GLY A 423 -14.48 38.20 -22.08
N LEU A 424 -13.37 37.64 -22.58
CA LEU A 424 -12.44 36.86 -21.76
C LEU A 424 -11.73 37.74 -20.73
N PRO A 425 -11.45 37.21 -19.53
CA PRO A 425 -10.57 37.88 -18.57
C PRO A 425 -9.18 38.15 -19.16
N ALA A 426 -8.48 39.15 -18.62
CA ALA A 426 -7.11 39.42 -19.02
C ALA A 426 -6.20 38.21 -18.71
N GLN A 427 -5.18 38.00 -19.55
CA GLN A 427 -4.23 36.88 -19.37
C GLN A 427 -3.59 36.85 -17.96
N ALA A 428 -3.33 38.01 -17.36
CA ALA A 428 -2.80 38.11 -16.01
C ALA A 428 -3.75 37.48 -14.95
N ASP A 429 -5.06 37.66 -15.11
CA ASP A 429 -6.06 37.07 -14.21
C ASP A 429 -6.20 35.56 -14.42
N LEU A 430 -6.11 35.10 -15.68
CA LEU A 430 -6.11 33.69 -16.03
C LEU A 430 -4.89 32.96 -15.47
N LEU A 431 -3.70 33.55 -15.60
CA LEU A 431 -2.46 33.03 -14.98
C LEU A 431 -2.57 32.99 -13.46
N LYS A 432 -3.16 34.01 -12.83
CA LYS A 432 -3.41 33.99 -11.38
C LYS A 432 -4.32 32.83 -10.97
N ARG A 433 -5.34 32.50 -11.78
CA ARG A 433 -6.24 31.38 -11.51
C ARG A 433 -5.61 30.02 -11.78
N LEU A 434 -4.84 29.86 -12.85
CA LEU A 434 -4.04 28.66 -13.09
C LEU A 434 -3.09 28.39 -11.93
N ARG A 435 -2.43 29.44 -11.41
CA ARG A 435 -1.59 29.36 -10.21
C ARG A 435 -2.37 29.01 -8.96
N THR A 436 -3.56 29.59 -8.78
CA THR A 436 -4.44 29.28 -7.64
C THR A 436 -4.86 27.81 -7.67
N TYR A 437 -5.16 27.28 -8.86
CA TYR A 437 -5.53 25.88 -9.02
C TYR A 437 -4.37 24.92 -8.73
N GLY A 438 -3.16 25.25 -9.20
CA GLY A 438 -1.95 24.51 -8.86
C GLY A 438 -0.78 24.62 -9.86
N TYR A 439 -1.00 25.15 -11.05
CA TYR A 439 0.05 25.20 -12.08
C TYR A 439 1.17 26.17 -11.72
N ASN A 440 2.41 25.78 -12.02
CA ASN A 440 3.52 26.72 -12.06
C ASN A 440 3.42 27.60 -13.31
N VAL A 441 3.15 28.89 -13.12
CA VAL A 441 2.98 29.86 -14.22
C VAL A 441 4.23 30.68 -14.52
N ALA A 442 5.33 30.49 -13.77
CA ALA A 442 6.51 31.35 -13.87
C ALA A 442 7.18 31.31 -15.25
N ALA A 443 7.11 30.18 -15.95
CA ALA A 443 7.69 30.01 -17.28
C ALA A 443 6.73 30.44 -18.43
N ALA A 444 5.47 30.80 -18.13
CA ALA A 444 4.48 31.22 -19.13
C ALA A 444 4.64 32.71 -19.54
N THR A 445 5.87 33.11 -19.89
CA THR A 445 6.24 34.51 -20.18
C THR A 445 6.11 34.90 -21.65
N THR A 446 5.91 33.93 -22.53
CA THR A 446 5.72 34.13 -23.98
C THR A 446 4.40 33.49 -24.42
N ASP A 447 3.84 33.93 -25.55
CA ASP A 447 2.60 33.37 -26.09
C ASP A 447 2.70 31.86 -26.33
N ALA A 448 3.84 31.38 -26.83
CA ALA A 448 4.09 29.96 -27.06
C ALA A 448 4.10 29.16 -25.74
N LYS A 449 4.72 29.70 -24.68
CA LYS A 449 4.74 29.05 -23.36
C LYS A 449 3.38 29.10 -22.68
N TYR A 450 2.65 30.20 -22.84
CA TYR A 450 1.27 30.30 -22.39
C TYR A 450 0.38 29.26 -23.09
N GLN A 451 0.49 29.09 -24.41
CA GLN A 451 -0.24 28.06 -25.15
C GLN A 451 0.09 26.64 -24.67
N GLN A 452 1.35 26.34 -24.35
CA GLN A 452 1.74 25.03 -23.78
C GLN A 452 1.07 24.77 -22.43
N LEU A 453 1.06 25.77 -21.53
CA LEU A 453 0.38 25.67 -20.24
C LEU A 453 -1.13 25.46 -20.41
N VAL A 454 -1.77 26.20 -21.32
CA VAL A 454 -3.19 26.05 -21.61
C VAL A 454 -3.49 24.68 -22.21
N ARG A 455 -2.63 24.17 -23.09
CA ARG A 455 -2.74 22.82 -23.65
C ARG A 455 -2.72 21.76 -22.55
N ALA A 456 -1.79 21.85 -21.59
CA ALA A 456 -1.73 20.91 -20.48
C ALA A 456 -3.04 20.89 -19.67
N PHE A 457 -3.58 22.07 -19.36
CA PHE A 457 -4.87 22.19 -18.70
C PHE A 457 -6.02 21.58 -19.51
N GLN A 458 -6.05 21.80 -20.83
CA GLN A 458 -7.06 21.23 -21.72
C GLN A 458 -6.95 19.71 -21.82
N LEU A 459 -5.75 19.14 -21.89
CA LEU A 459 -5.55 17.68 -21.90
C LEU A 459 -6.23 17.00 -20.70
N HIS A 460 -6.27 17.67 -19.55
CA HIS A 460 -6.92 17.14 -18.35
C HIS A 460 -8.43 17.44 -18.34
N PHE A 461 -8.84 18.71 -18.50
CA PHE A 461 -10.21 19.15 -18.19
C PHE A 461 -11.10 19.45 -19.40
N ARG A 462 -10.54 19.47 -20.61
CA ARG A 462 -11.28 19.69 -21.87
C ARG A 462 -10.64 18.91 -23.02
N PRO A 463 -10.62 17.57 -22.93
CA PRO A 463 -9.90 16.72 -23.88
C PRO A 463 -10.46 16.76 -25.30
N GLU A 464 -11.67 17.30 -25.51
CA GLU A 464 -12.29 17.45 -26.83
C GLU A 464 -11.55 18.49 -27.70
N ASN A 465 -10.85 19.45 -27.08
CA ASN A 465 -10.04 20.43 -27.78
C ASN A 465 -8.88 20.95 -26.91
N TYR A 466 -7.67 20.49 -27.24
CA TYR A 466 -6.41 20.79 -26.54
C TYR A 466 -5.40 21.56 -27.41
N ASN A 467 -5.89 22.47 -28.26
CA ASN A 467 -5.05 23.25 -29.17
C ASN A 467 -4.16 24.31 -28.47
N GLY A 468 -4.28 24.48 -27.15
CA GLY A 468 -3.53 25.47 -26.36
C GLY A 468 -4.08 26.89 -26.43
N VAL A 469 -5.23 27.11 -27.09
CA VAL A 469 -5.88 28.42 -27.16
C VAL A 469 -6.81 28.59 -25.95
N MET A 470 -6.61 29.66 -25.18
CA MET A 470 -7.51 30.02 -24.08
C MET A 470 -8.81 30.60 -24.65
N ASP A 471 -9.80 29.74 -24.88
CA ASP A 471 -11.15 30.13 -25.29
C ASP A 471 -12.11 30.28 -24.10
N VAL A 472 -13.34 30.72 -24.39
CA VAL A 472 -14.39 30.95 -23.39
C VAL A 472 -14.64 29.71 -22.52
N GLU A 473 -14.69 28.54 -23.13
CA GLU A 473 -14.96 27.30 -22.40
C GLU A 473 -13.79 26.89 -21.51
N THR A 474 -12.55 26.98 -22.00
CA THR A 474 -11.35 26.69 -21.22
C THR A 474 -11.25 27.62 -20.01
N ALA A 475 -11.49 28.92 -20.20
CA ALA A 475 -11.53 29.89 -19.10
C ALA A 475 -12.67 29.59 -18.11
N ALA A 476 -13.85 29.22 -18.60
CA ALA A 476 -15.00 28.90 -17.74
C ALA A 476 -14.75 27.65 -16.89
N VAL A 477 -14.14 26.61 -17.47
CA VAL A 477 -13.72 25.41 -16.76
C VAL A 477 -12.72 25.74 -15.64
N LEU A 478 -11.70 26.55 -15.93
CA LEU A 478 -10.73 27.00 -14.93
C LEU A 478 -11.41 27.77 -13.78
N TYR A 479 -12.31 28.69 -14.11
CA TYR A 479 -13.02 29.47 -13.09
C TYR A 479 -13.94 28.59 -12.25
N ALA A 480 -14.63 27.62 -12.85
CA ALA A 480 -15.49 26.69 -12.14
C ALA A 480 -14.70 25.76 -11.20
N LEU A 481 -13.52 25.27 -11.63
CA LEU A 481 -12.63 24.50 -10.77
C LEU A 481 -12.12 25.33 -9.58
N VAL A 482 -11.67 26.55 -9.82
CA VAL A 482 -11.20 27.44 -8.73
C VAL A 482 -12.35 27.79 -7.78
N GLU A 483 -13.57 28.00 -8.30
CA GLU A 483 -14.77 28.23 -7.49
C GLU A 483 -15.05 27.04 -6.57
N LYS A 484 -15.00 25.82 -7.11
CA LYS A 484 -15.37 24.61 -6.36
C LYS A 484 -14.35 24.19 -5.29
N TYR A 485 -13.06 24.37 -5.54
CA TYR A 485 -12.02 23.78 -4.69
C TYR A 485 -11.21 24.78 -3.86
N TYR A 486 -11.35 26.09 -4.11
CA TYR A 486 -10.50 27.13 -3.49
C TYR A 486 -11.24 28.40 -3.08
N SER A 487 -12.59 28.39 -3.08
CA SER A 487 -13.41 29.56 -2.73
C SER A 487 -14.10 29.44 -1.38
#